data_AF-A0A0A0K0S0-F1
#
_entry.id   AF-A0A0A0K0S0-F1
#
_cell.length_a   1.000
_cell.length_b   1.000
_cell.length_c   1.000
_cell.angle_alpha   90.00
_cell.angle_beta   90.00
_cell.angle_gamma   90.00
#
_symmetry.space_group_name_H-M   'P 1'
#
loop_
_entity.id
_entity.type
_entity.pdbx_description
1 polymer ?
#
loop_
_entity_poly.entity_id
_entity_poly.type
_entity_poly.pdbx_seq_one_letter_code
_entity_poly.pdbx_strand_id
1 'polypeptide(L)'
;MLVALVLPVFLGPLPAARADAGGVQLKPIGTPSWQPVDCHLFSAPVGTAASGYAEASDTVGRLLPPPDHVPRPPLLAIGPGAAHTPPYDTELGDGIRALGFHRGHRFTASEFSEGAGVFLVCMVVPDPGVVGSSPDFASGPIIPNSTFPIHVEGVATRNGDPFDPFLTNFDVPPLTTSIDPAFDVDGHSHFPIFVATNADFGPADSDLRGRYVYRFTMVDASGAGWTVGAHFVVRP
;
A
#
# COMPACT_ATOMS: atom_id res chain seq x y z
N MET A 1 -46.64 -7.74 28.34
CA MET A 1 -46.77 -7.71 26.87
C MET A 1 -45.60 -6.87 26.35
N LEU A 2 -44.52 -7.52 25.91
CA LEU A 2 -43.27 -6.88 25.51
C LEU A 2 -43.32 -6.69 23.98
N VAL A 3 -43.30 -5.44 23.50
CA VAL A 3 -43.27 -5.14 22.06
C VAL A 3 -41.81 -5.04 21.64
N ALA A 4 -41.33 -6.03 20.89
CA ALA A 4 -40.00 -6.02 20.29
C ALA A 4 -40.02 -5.17 19.02
N LEU A 5 -39.25 -4.07 19.03
CA LEU A 5 -39.05 -3.20 17.86
C LEU A 5 -37.94 -3.82 17.00
N VAL A 6 -38.32 -4.44 15.88
CA VAL A 6 -37.38 -4.93 14.86
C VAL A 6 -37.08 -3.77 13.91
N LEU A 7 -35.87 -3.21 13.98
CA LEU A 7 -35.37 -2.27 12.98
C LEU A 7 -34.87 -3.05 11.75
N PRO A 8 -35.34 -2.73 10.53
CA PRO A 8 -34.78 -3.31 9.32
C PRO A 8 -33.37 -2.74 9.08
N VAL A 9 -32.37 -3.63 9.05
CA VAL A 9 -31.03 -3.32 8.55
C VAL A 9 -31.15 -3.24 7.02
N PHE A 10 -31.07 -2.03 6.47
CA PHE A 10 -30.96 -1.84 5.03
C PHE A 10 -29.54 -2.16 4.58
N LEU A 11 -29.34 -3.35 4.01
CA LEU A 11 -28.15 -3.67 3.22
C LEU A 11 -28.25 -2.92 1.89
N GLY A 12 -27.76 -1.68 1.86
CA GLY A 12 -27.54 -0.95 0.62
C GLY A 12 -26.50 -1.67 -0.26
N PRO A 13 -26.58 -1.54 -1.60
CA PRO A 13 -25.56 -2.10 -2.48
C PRO A 13 -24.20 -1.45 -2.17
N LEU A 14 -23.19 -2.29 -1.97
CA LEU A 14 -21.80 -1.83 -1.86
C LEU A 14 -21.45 -0.99 -3.11
N PRO A 15 -20.84 0.19 -2.96
CA PRO A 15 -20.43 0.99 -4.11
C PRO A 15 -19.50 0.20 -5.02
N ALA A 16 -19.75 0.27 -6.32
CA ALA A 16 -18.90 -0.36 -7.34
C ALA A 16 -17.46 0.15 -7.23
N ALA A 17 -16.49 -0.75 -7.46
CA ALA A 17 -15.07 -0.45 -7.49
C ALA A 17 -14.79 0.85 -8.28
N ARG A 18 -14.26 1.88 -7.61
CA ARG A 18 -13.76 3.08 -8.28
C ARG A 18 -12.41 2.74 -8.91
N ALA A 19 -12.36 2.71 -10.24
CA ALA A 19 -11.10 2.76 -10.95
C ALA A 19 -10.65 4.22 -10.96
N ASP A 20 -9.55 4.53 -10.28
CA ASP A 20 -8.94 5.86 -10.41
C ASP A 20 -8.25 5.99 -11.76
N ALA A 21 -8.13 7.23 -12.23
CA ALA A 21 -7.60 7.58 -13.55
C ALA A 21 -6.16 7.05 -13.83
N GLY A 22 -5.49 6.48 -12.83
CA GLY A 22 -4.14 5.91 -12.91
C GLY A 22 -4.05 4.43 -13.30
N GLY A 23 -5.18 3.73 -13.53
CA GLY A 23 -5.14 2.30 -13.88
C GLY A 23 -4.98 1.36 -12.68
N VAL A 24 -5.28 1.85 -11.48
CA VAL A 24 -5.42 1.05 -10.25
C VAL A 24 -6.89 0.69 -10.03
N GLN A 25 -7.14 -0.55 -9.65
CA GLN A 25 -8.44 -1.12 -9.35
C GLN A 25 -8.43 -1.67 -7.92
N LEU A 26 -9.42 -1.28 -7.13
CA LEU A 26 -9.58 -1.70 -5.75
C LEU A 26 -10.87 -2.51 -5.63
N LYS A 27 -10.78 -3.73 -5.10
CA LYS A 27 -11.94 -4.61 -4.88
C LYS A 27 -11.95 -5.11 -3.44
N PRO A 28 -13.03 -4.87 -2.66
CA PRO A 28 -13.11 -5.36 -1.31
C PRO A 28 -13.26 -6.89 -1.27
N ILE A 29 -12.74 -7.49 -0.20
CA ILE A 29 -12.89 -8.88 0.21
C ILE A 29 -13.66 -8.83 1.54
N GLY A 30 -14.89 -9.36 1.57
CA GLY A 30 -15.75 -9.21 2.75
C GLY A 30 -16.18 -7.76 3.01
N THR A 31 -16.15 -7.35 4.28
CA THR A 31 -16.55 -6.00 4.75
C THR A 31 -15.43 -5.39 5.61
N PRO A 32 -14.31 -4.98 5.00
CA PRO A 32 -13.17 -4.44 5.74
C PRO A 32 -13.54 -3.11 6.41
N SER A 33 -13.01 -2.84 7.61
CA SER A 33 -13.17 -1.56 8.33
C SER A 33 -12.06 -0.55 8.00
N TRP A 34 -11.39 -0.76 6.88
CA TRP A 34 -10.22 -0.01 6.40
C TRP A 34 -10.19 -0.10 4.87
N GLN A 35 -9.50 0.82 4.21
CA GLN A 35 -9.39 0.82 2.75
C GLN A 35 -8.07 1.41 2.25
N PRO A 36 -7.50 0.88 1.16
CA PRO A 36 -6.47 1.57 0.41
C PRO A 36 -7.03 2.80 -0.30
N VAL A 37 -6.30 3.89 -0.21
CA VAL A 37 -6.50 5.18 -0.86
C VAL A 37 -5.14 5.67 -1.39
N ASP A 38 -5.14 6.83 -2.06
CA ASP A 38 -3.91 7.47 -2.56
C ASP A 38 -2.99 6.50 -3.31
N CYS A 39 -3.57 5.65 -4.15
CA CYS A 39 -2.82 4.61 -4.85
C CYS A 39 -2.21 5.13 -6.15
N HIS A 40 -0.89 4.97 -6.32
CA HIS A 40 -0.16 5.47 -7.49
C HIS A 40 0.80 4.45 -8.08
N LEU A 41 0.92 4.48 -9.40
CA LEU A 41 2.02 3.89 -10.15
C LEU A 41 3.02 4.97 -10.54
N PHE A 42 4.30 4.77 -10.26
CA PHE A 42 5.37 5.69 -10.68
C PHE A 42 6.71 4.96 -10.90
N SER A 43 7.61 5.59 -11.65
CA SER A 43 8.98 5.10 -11.83
C SER A 43 9.96 5.83 -10.93
N ALA A 44 10.84 5.08 -10.26
CA ALA A 44 11.90 5.60 -9.41
C ALA A 44 13.07 4.59 -9.29
N PRO A 45 14.22 5.01 -8.72
CA PRO A 45 15.30 4.08 -8.41
C PRO A 45 14.85 2.98 -7.42
N VAL A 46 15.09 1.72 -7.79
CA VAL A 46 14.91 0.53 -6.92
C VAL A 46 16.26 0.00 -6.45
N GLY A 47 17.34 0.28 -7.20
CA GLY A 47 18.64 -0.32 -6.97
C GLY A 47 18.78 -1.66 -7.68
N THR A 48 19.86 -2.35 -7.37
CA THR A 48 20.24 -3.64 -7.96
C THR A 48 20.52 -4.67 -6.87
N ALA A 49 20.61 -5.95 -7.25
CA ALA A 49 21.08 -7.01 -6.35
C ALA A 49 22.44 -6.68 -5.70
N ALA A 50 23.35 -6.01 -6.41
CA ALA A 50 24.67 -5.63 -5.88
C ALA A 50 24.58 -4.55 -4.78
N SER A 51 23.62 -3.64 -4.89
CA SER A 51 23.33 -2.62 -3.87
C SER A 51 22.49 -3.16 -2.69
N GLY A 52 21.97 -4.38 -2.81
CA GLY A 52 20.94 -4.89 -1.89
C GLY A 52 19.63 -4.10 -1.96
N TYR A 53 19.36 -3.44 -3.09
CA TYR A 53 18.18 -2.59 -3.32
C TYR A 53 18.03 -1.43 -2.30
N ALA A 54 19.15 -0.86 -1.85
CA ALA A 54 19.15 0.24 -0.89
C ALA A 54 18.35 1.47 -1.38
N GLU A 55 18.38 1.73 -2.69
CA GLU A 55 17.69 2.85 -3.32
C GLU A 55 16.17 2.75 -3.24
N ALA A 56 15.61 1.53 -3.12
CA ALA A 56 14.19 1.36 -2.83
C ALA A 56 13.84 1.91 -1.44
N SER A 57 14.71 1.68 -0.44
CA SER A 57 14.54 2.22 0.92
C SER A 57 14.68 3.75 0.94
N ASP A 58 15.65 4.28 0.20
CA ASP A 58 15.82 5.73 0.05
C ASP A 58 14.60 6.38 -0.65
N THR A 59 14.06 5.71 -1.67
CA THR A 59 12.88 6.18 -2.40
C THR A 59 11.66 6.26 -1.49
N VAL A 60 11.35 5.21 -0.72
CA VAL A 60 10.20 5.23 0.19
C VAL A 60 10.39 6.20 1.36
N GLY A 61 11.61 6.32 1.90
CA GLY A 61 11.93 7.27 2.95
C GLY A 61 11.87 8.74 2.51
N ARG A 62 12.10 9.01 1.22
CA ARG A 62 11.90 10.35 0.64
C ARG A 62 10.44 10.63 0.31
N LEU A 63 9.66 9.59 0.05
CA LEU A 63 8.25 9.71 -0.29
C LEU A 63 7.42 10.11 0.93
N LEU A 64 7.73 9.51 2.09
CA LEU A 64 7.16 9.84 3.39
C LEU A 64 8.31 10.19 4.35
N PRO A 65 8.77 11.46 4.34
CA PRO A 65 9.96 11.86 5.08
C PRO A 65 9.67 12.16 6.57
N PRO A 66 10.73 12.19 7.40
CA PRO A 66 10.65 12.77 8.74
C PRO A 66 10.23 14.24 8.71
N PRO A 67 9.61 14.76 9.78
CA PRO A 67 9.46 14.11 11.08
C PRO A 67 8.27 13.15 11.16
N ASP A 68 7.28 13.27 10.26
CA ASP A 68 5.97 12.62 10.36
C ASP A 68 6.04 11.10 10.15
N HIS A 69 6.98 10.67 9.31
CA HIS A 69 7.21 9.28 8.95
C HIS A 69 8.68 8.93 9.14
N VAL A 70 8.96 7.79 9.77
CA VAL A 70 10.33 7.35 10.05
C VAL A 70 10.52 5.86 9.79
N PRO A 71 11.74 5.40 9.46
CA PRO A 71 12.02 3.98 9.38
C PRO A 71 11.77 3.27 10.71
N ARG A 72 11.11 2.11 10.66
CA ARG A 72 10.75 1.29 11.85
C ARG A 72 11.14 -0.19 11.68
N PRO A 73 12.40 -0.51 11.32
CA PRO A 73 12.83 -1.88 11.13
C PRO A 73 12.87 -2.66 12.46
N PRO A 74 12.74 -4.00 12.44
CA PRO A 74 12.58 -4.83 11.25
C PRO A 74 11.12 -5.00 10.80
N LEU A 75 10.15 -4.51 11.58
CA LEU A 75 8.74 -4.87 11.42
C LEU A 75 7.98 -3.98 10.43
N LEU A 76 8.46 -2.76 10.19
CA LEU A 76 7.86 -1.79 9.28
C LEU A 76 8.96 -1.14 8.44
N ALA A 77 8.70 -0.95 7.15
CA ALA A 77 9.61 -0.19 6.28
C ALA A 77 9.63 1.28 6.71
N ILE A 78 8.47 1.94 6.57
CA ILE A 78 8.19 3.28 7.09
C ILE A 78 6.99 3.15 8.03
N GLY A 79 7.08 3.78 9.20
CA GLY A 79 6.01 3.79 10.19
C GLY A 79 5.89 5.14 10.90
N PRO A 80 5.03 5.22 11.94
CA PRO A 80 4.69 6.48 12.56
C PRO A 80 5.90 7.21 13.16
N GLY A 81 6.02 8.50 12.85
CA GLY A 81 7.00 9.44 13.40
C GLY A 81 6.35 10.44 14.35
N ALA A 82 6.47 11.73 14.06
CA ALA A 82 5.80 12.80 14.76
C ALA A 82 4.31 12.84 14.39
N ALA A 83 3.47 13.11 15.40
CA ALA A 83 2.03 13.21 15.21
C ALA A 83 1.67 14.32 14.21
N HIS A 84 0.83 14.00 13.24
CA HIS A 84 0.29 14.97 12.28
C HIS A 84 -1.18 14.67 11.95
N THR A 85 -1.92 15.72 11.58
CA THR A 85 -3.35 15.63 11.30
C THR A 85 -3.62 15.23 9.85
N PRO A 86 -4.78 14.61 9.55
CA PRO A 86 -5.23 14.39 8.17
C PRO A 86 -5.22 15.68 7.31
N PRO A 87 -5.24 15.57 5.97
CA PRO A 87 -5.51 14.38 5.17
C PRO A 87 -4.31 13.44 4.97
N TYR A 88 -4.48 12.15 5.27
CA TYR A 88 -3.49 11.11 4.95
C TYR A 88 -3.63 10.58 3.51
N ASP A 89 -4.78 10.82 2.87
CA ASP A 89 -5.16 10.28 1.56
C ASP A 89 -4.57 11.05 0.37
N THR A 90 -3.58 11.91 0.61
CA THR A 90 -2.83 12.62 -0.44
C THR A 90 -1.31 12.58 -0.26
N GLU A 91 -0.80 11.99 0.83
CA GLU A 91 0.63 12.10 1.20
C GLU A 91 1.57 11.45 0.19
N LEU A 92 1.23 10.25 -0.31
CA LEU A 92 2.04 9.57 -1.32
C LEU A 92 1.94 10.32 -2.65
N GLY A 93 0.73 10.77 -3.03
CA GLY A 93 0.52 11.56 -4.24
C GLY A 93 1.31 12.88 -4.23
N ASP A 94 1.40 13.52 -3.06
CA ASP A 94 2.14 14.76 -2.86
C ASP A 94 3.65 14.53 -2.83
N GLY A 95 4.12 13.48 -2.16
CA GLY A 95 5.53 13.08 -2.16
C GLY A 95 6.03 12.73 -3.57
N ILE A 96 5.27 11.94 -4.34
CA ILE A 96 5.61 11.62 -5.75
C ILE A 96 5.76 12.91 -6.57
N ARG A 97 4.84 13.87 -6.38
CA ARG A 97 4.87 15.15 -7.10
C ARG A 97 6.06 16.01 -6.68
N ALA A 98 6.35 16.09 -5.39
CA ALA A 98 7.45 16.87 -4.85
C ALA A 98 8.82 16.34 -5.32
N LEU A 99 8.95 15.01 -5.46
CA LEU A 99 10.17 14.36 -5.94
C LEU A 99 10.32 14.40 -7.46
N GLY A 100 9.27 14.81 -8.19
CA GLY A 100 9.27 14.88 -9.65
C GLY A 100 9.32 13.51 -10.32
N PHE A 101 8.87 12.45 -9.63
CA PHE A 101 8.82 11.12 -10.22
C PHE A 101 7.76 11.04 -11.32
N HIS A 102 8.07 10.28 -12.37
CA HIS A 102 7.11 10.05 -13.44
C HIS A 102 6.00 9.13 -12.94
N ARG A 103 4.82 9.71 -12.70
CA ARG A 103 3.60 9.00 -12.35
C ARG A 103 2.77 8.68 -13.59
N GLY A 104 2.33 7.43 -13.73
CA GLY A 104 1.49 7.05 -14.86
C GLY A 104 1.33 5.54 -15.04
N HIS A 105 0.81 5.15 -16.20
CA HIS A 105 0.63 3.75 -16.61
C HIS A 105 1.45 3.40 -17.87
N ARG A 106 2.38 4.28 -18.25
CA ARG A 106 3.25 4.11 -19.42
C ARG A 106 4.64 4.51 -19.01
N PHE A 107 5.58 3.59 -19.15
CA PHE A 107 6.97 3.77 -18.78
C PHE A 107 7.86 3.40 -19.97
N THR A 108 9.05 3.99 -20.04
CA THR A 108 10.08 3.60 -21.01
C THR A 108 10.88 2.41 -20.50
N ALA A 109 11.67 1.81 -21.38
CA ALA A 109 12.61 0.76 -20.98
C ALA A 109 13.67 1.25 -19.97
N SER A 110 14.03 2.53 -19.97
CA SER A 110 14.97 3.10 -18.98
C SER A 110 14.33 3.34 -17.61
N GLU A 111 13.01 3.40 -17.54
CA GLU A 111 12.23 3.53 -16.30
C GLU A 111 11.92 2.16 -15.68
N PHE A 112 12.08 1.09 -16.45
CA PHE A 112 11.92 -0.29 -16.01
C PHE A 112 13.09 -1.12 -16.50
N SER A 113 14.20 -1.05 -15.75
CA SER A 113 15.50 -1.64 -16.08
C SER A 113 16.16 -2.25 -14.84
N GLU A 114 17.40 -2.71 -14.95
CA GLU A 114 18.24 -2.89 -13.77
C GLU A 114 18.45 -1.51 -13.10
N GLY A 115 18.28 -1.41 -11.79
CA GLY A 115 18.42 -0.14 -11.04
C GLY A 115 17.19 0.75 -10.95
N ALA A 116 16.29 0.72 -11.95
CA ALA A 116 15.08 1.54 -12.00
C ALA A 116 13.83 0.67 -12.16
N GLY A 117 12.79 0.95 -11.41
CA GLY A 117 11.59 0.13 -11.41
C GLY A 117 10.31 0.91 -11.25
N VAL A 118 9.21 0.20 -11.43
CA VAL A 118 7.86 0.74 -11.28
C VAL A 118 7.36 0.37 -9.90
N PHE A 119 7.07 1.39 -9.11
CA PHE A 119 6.43 1.28 -7.80
C PHE A 119 4.92 1.33 -7.96
N LEU A 120 4.23 0.50 -7.18
CA LEU A 120 2.83 0.67 -6.79
C LEU A 120 2.79 0.95 -5.31
N VAL A 121 2.25 2.11 -4.95
CA VAL A 121 2.08 2.51 -3.55
C VAL A 121 0.61 2.78 -3.28
N CYS A 122 0.18 2.57 -2.04
CA CYS A 122 -1.13 2.93 -1.54
C CYS A 122 -1.00 3.37 -0.08
N MET A 123 -1.80 4.35 0.33
CA MET A 123 -2.01 4.65 1.74
C MET A 123 -3.19 3.83 2.22
N VAL A 124 -3.10 3.17 3.37
CA VAL A 124 -4.22 2.45 3.97
C VAL A 124 -4.76 3.28 5.12
N VAL A 125 -6.06 3.58 5.09
CA VAL A 125 -6.75 4.42 6.07
C VAL A 125 -7.96 3.68 6.66
N PRO A 126 -8.44 4.08 7.84
CA PRO A 126 -9.70 3.59 8.39
C PRO A 126 -10.88 3.86 7.44
N ASP A 127 -11.79 2.91 7.33
CA ASP A 127 -13.14 3.18 6.84
C ASP A 127 -13.97 3.61 8.07
N PRO A 128 -14.75 4.71 8.02
CA PRO A 128 -15.37 5.26 9.22
C PRO A 128 -16.17 4.23 10.01
N GLY A 129 -15.95 4.14 11.33
CA GLY A 129 -16.75 3.29 12.20
C GLY A 129 -16.11 2.93 13.52
N VAL A 130 -14.78 2.83 13.57
CA VAL A 130 -14.04 2.57 14.82
C VAL A 130 -13.23 3.79 15.23
N VAL A 131 -13.35 4.17 16.50
CA VAL A 131 -12.65 5.31 17.11
C VAL A 131 -11.78 4.80 18.26
N GLY A 132 -10.54 5.29 18.32
CA GLY A 132 -9.59 5.02 19.38
C GLY A 132 -8.38 5.94 19.28
N SER A 133 -7.36 5.65 20.06
CA SER A 133 -6.07 6.35 20.03
C SER A 133 -5.14 5.81 18.94
N SER A 134 -4.29 6.70 18.43
CA SER A 134 -3.20 6.40 17.48
C SER A 134 -1.97 7.24 17.84
N PRO A 135 -0.81 7.04 17.19
CA PRO A 135 0.34 7.92 17.38
C PRO A 135 0.05 9.39 17.00
N ASP A 136 -0.93 9.62 16.13
CA ASP A 136 -1.28 10.96 15.63
C ASP A 136 -2.29 11.71 16.52
N PHE A 137 -3.09 11.00 17.31
CA PHE A 137 -4.14 11.60 18.13
C PHE A 137 -4.58 10.71 19.29
N ALA A 138 -5.06 11.34 20.36
CA ALA A 138 -5.61 10.64 21.52
C ALA A 138 -6.97 9.97 21.25
N SER A 139 -7.75 10.48 20.29
CA SER A 139 -9.04 9.90 19.89
C SER A 139 -9.42 10.33 18.47
N GLY A 140 -9.65 9.35 17.60
CA GLY A 140 -10.03 9.56 16.20
C GLY A 140 -10.26 8.24 15.48
N PRO A 141 -10.56 8.26 14.17
CA PRO A 141 -10.73 7.04 13.37
C PRO A 141 -9.45 6.20 13.34
N ILE A 142 -9.56 4.89 13.56
CA ILE A 142 -8.39 3.99 13.55
C ILE A 142 -8.67 2.68 12.80
N ILE A 143 -7.59 2.02 12.38
CA ILE A 143 -7.54 0.60 12.04
C ILE A 143 -7.14 -0.12 13.34
N PRO A 144 -8.07 -0.81 14.03
CA PRO A 144 -7.82 -1.31 15.39
C PRO A 144 -6.74 -2.39 15.41
N ASN A 145 -5.92 -2.44 16.47
CA ASN A 145 -4.90 -3.48 16.63
C ASN A 145 -5.44 -4.92 16.51
N SER A 146 -6.73 -5.15 16.85
CA SER A 146 -7.39 -6.45 16.72
C SER A 146 -7.59 -6.94 15.27
N THR A 147 -7.41 -6.09 14.26
CA THR A 147 -7.49 -6.50 12.85
C THR A 147 -6.17 -7.08 12.34
N PHE A 148 -5.06 -6.87 13.06
CA PHE A 148 -3.74 -7.27 12.59
C PHE A 148 -3.37 -8.71 13.03
N PRO A 149 -2.45 -9.39 12.32
CA PRO A 149 -1.69 -8.90 11.17
C PRO A 149 -2.59 -8.69 9.93
N ILE A 150 -2.24 -7.68 9.13
CA ILE A 150 -2.75 -7.58 7.76
C ILE A 150 -1.71 -8.23 6.87
N HIS A 151 -2.03 -9.40 6.34
CA HIS A 151 -1.18 -10.15 5.44
C HIS A 151 -1.26 -9.57 4.03
N VAL A 152 -0.11 -9.30 3.43
CA VAL A 152 0.02 -8.76 2.08
C VAL A 152 0.77 -9.76 1.22
N GLU A 153 0.14 -10.23 0.15
CA GLU A 153 0.77 -11.11 -0.83
C GLU A 153 0.44 -10.65 -2.25
N GLY A 154 1.38 -10.81 -3.18
CA GLY A 154 1.15 -10.34 -4.54
C GLY A 154 2.08 -10.92 -5.59
N VAL A 155 1.66 -10.73 -6.83
CA VAL A 155 2.35 -11.20 -8.04
C VAL A 155 2.34 -10.12 -9.12
N ALA A 156 3.33 -10.16 -10.00
CA ALA A 156 3.35 -9.42 -11.26
C ALA A 156 3.28 -10.37 -12.46
N THR A 157 2.52 -9.98 -13.47
CA THR A 157 2.47 -10.66 -14.77
C THR A 157 2.86 -9.70 -15.89
N ARG A 158 3.47 -10.23 -16.96
CA ARG A 158 3.77 -9.52 -18.20
C ARG A 158 3.13 -10.26 -19.36
N ASN A 159 2.28 -9.56 -20.12
CA ASN A 159 1.51 -10.12 -21.25
C ASN A 159 0.66 -11.36 -20.89
N GLY A 160 0.27 -11.48 -19.62
CA GLY A 160 -0.49 -12.62 -19.09
C GLY A 160 0.37 -13.73 -18.49
N ASP A 161 1.69 -13.74 -18.76
CA ASP A 161 2.62 -14.71 -18.21
C ASP A 161 3.21 -14.22 -16.86
N PRO A 162 3.59 -15.10 -15.94
CA PRO A 162 4.29 -14.71 -14.72
C PRO A 162 5.57 -13.92 -15.03
N PHE A 163 5.74 -12.78 -14.35
CA PHE A 163 6.97 -11.98 -14.40
C PHE A 163 7.68 -12.05 -13.06
N ASP A 164 6.97 -11.67 -11.98
CA ASP A 164 7.45 -11.75 -10.61
C ASP A 164 6.42 -12.51 -9.76
N PRO A 165 6.61 -13.81 -9.50
CA PRO A 165 5.65 -14.61 -8.73
C PRO A 165 5.70 -14.31 -7.22
N PHE A 166 6.63 -13.46 -6.76
CA PHE A 166 6.82 -13.13 -5.35
C PHE A 166 6.92 -11.62 -5.14
N LEU A 167 6.17 -10.85 -5.94
CA LEU A 167 6.17 -9.39 -5.93
C LEU A 167 6.09 -8.81 -4.52
N THR A 168 5.30 -9.45 -3.65
CA THR A 168 5.32 -9.14 -2.22
C THR A 168 4.80 -10.30 -1.37
N ASN A 169 5.30 -10.43 -0.14
CA ASN A 169 4.82 -11.36 0.89
C ASN A 169 5.31 -10.88 2.27
N PHE A 170 4.44 -10.20 3.02
CA PHE A 170 4.76 -9.71 4.37
C PHE A 170 3.50 -9.49 5.20
N ASP A 171 3.69 -9.28 6.51
CA ASP A 171 2.63 -8.87 7.42
C ASP A 171 2.84 -7.43 7.87
N VAL A 172 1.78 -6.63 7.87
CA VAL A 172 1.74 -5.39 8.66
C VAL A 172 1.38 -5.78 10.10
N PRO A 173 2.19 -5.42 11.11
CA PRO A 173 1.90 -5.72 12.51
C PRO A 173 0.92 -4.71 13.13
N PRO A 174 0.29 -5.05 14.26
CA PRO A 174 -0.38 -4.05 15.10
C PRO A 174 0.65 -3.07 15.71
N LEU A 175 0.20 -1.86 16.05
CA LEU A 175 1.00 -0.91 16.83
C LEU A 175 0.97 -1.29 18.31
N THR A 176 1.93 -2.12 18.72
CA THR A 176 2.06 -2.60 20.11
C THR A 176 3.48 -2.36 20.63
N THR A 177 3.76 -2.90 21.82
CA THR A 177 5.08 -2.84 22.45
C THR A 177 6.18 -3.63 21.74
N SER A 178 5.88 -4.33 20.64
CA SER A 178 6.88 -5.06 19.84
C SER A 178 7.61 -4.20 18.80
N ILE A 179 7.12 -3.00 18.52
CA ILE A 179 7.77 -2.01 17.65
C ILE A 179 8.65 -1.10 18.50
N ASP A 180 9.80 -0.64 17.99
CA ASP A 180 10.71 0.27 18.70
C ASP A 180 10.68 1.69 18.09
N PRO A 181 10.31 2.73 18.87
CA PRO A 181 9.81 2.69 20.23
C PRO A 181 8.41 2.08 20.27
N ALA A 182 8.09 1.51 21.43
CA ALA A 182 6.80 0.92 21.70
C ALA A 182 5.67 1.93 21.51
N PHE A 183 4.57 1.48 20.91
CA PHE A 183 3.33 2.23 20.85
C PHE A 183 2.33 1.64 21.85
N ASP A 184 1.68 2.52 22.63
CA ASP A 184 0.59 2.20 23.55
C ASP A 184 -0.68 2.94 23.09
N VAL A 185 -1.24 2.45 21.99
CA VAL A 185 -2.36 3.05 21.27
C VAL A 185 -3.33 1.96 20.80
N ASP A 186 -4.55 2.34 20.45
CA ASP A 186 -5.60 1.39 20.07
C ASP A 186 -5.43 0.87 18.62
N GLY A 187 -4.74 1.60 17.75
CA GLY A 187 -4.51 1.19 16.36
C GLY A 187 -3.74 2.18 15.50
N HIS A 188 -3.66 1.87 14.20
CA HIS A 188 -3.06 2.74 13.20
C HIS A 188 -4.06 3.83 12.77
N SER A 189 -3.61 5.07 12.65
CA SER A 189 -4.33 6.16 11.98
C SER A 189 -4.29 6.00 10.45
N HIS A 190 -3.17 5.51 9.93
CA HIS A 190 -2.91 5.12 8.55
C HIS A 190 -1.61 4.31 8.49
N PHE A 191 -1.35 3.62 7.38
CA PHE A 191 -0.03 3.07 7.07
C PHE A 191 0.18 2.92 5.56
N PRO A 192 1.41 3.07 5.05
CA PRO A 192 1.69 2.90 3.63
C PRO A 192 1.96 1.45 3.25
N ILE A 193 1.62 1.10 2.02
CA ILE A 193 2.06 -0.12 1.34
C ILE A 193 2.94 0.28 0.16
N PHE A 194 4.13 -0.31 0.09
CA PHE A 194 5.06 -0.10 -1.01
C PHE A 194 5.35 -1.44 -1.67
N VAL A 195 5.16 -1.48 -2.99
CA VAL A 195 5.50 -2.63 -3.82
C VAL A 195 6.26 -2.11 -5.03
N ALA A 196 7.36 -2.77 -5.39
CA ALA A 196 8.14 -2.41 -6.55
C ALA A 196 8.66 -3.66 -7.24
N THR A 197 8.85 -3.57 -8.55
CA THR A 197 9.62 -4.55 -9.31
C THR A 197 10.44 -3.82 -10.37
N ASN A 198 11.46 -4.48 -10.88
CA ASN A 198 12.39 -3.98 -11.89
C ASN A 198 12.79 -5.16 -12.82
N ALA A 199 13.84 -4.99 -13.62
CA ALA A 199 14.31 -6.07 -14.49
C ALA A 199 14.84 -7.31 -13.74
N ASP A 200 15.37 -7.14 -12.52
CA ASP A 200 16.09 -8.17 -11.76
C ASP A 200 15.17 -9.27 -11.22
N PHE A 201 13.89 -8.95 -11.00
CA PHE A 201 12.90 -9.89 -10.46
C PHE A 201 12.20 -10.73 -11.54
N GLY A 202 12.41 -10.38 -12.81
CA GLY A 202 11.83 -11.07 -13.95
C GLY A 202 12.68 -12.25 -14.44
N PRO A 203 12.20 -12.99 -15.45
CA PRO A 203 13.02 -13.95 -16.18
C PRO A 203 14.23 -13.25 -16.81
N ALA A 204 15.42 -13.84 -16.60
CA ALA A 204 16.67 -13.34 -17.16
C ALA A 204 16.61 -13.19 -18.69
N ASP A 205 17.32 -12.18 -19.21
CA ASP A 205 17.44 -11.86 -20.65
C ASP A 205 16.11 -11.65 -21.39
N SER A 206 15.03 -11.39 -20.65
CA SER A 206 13.72 -11.23 -21.26
C SER A 206 13.46 -9.80 -21.74
N ASP A 207 12.78 -9.68 -22.88
CA ASP A 207 12.34 -8.38 -23.39
C ASP A 207 11.36 -7.72 -22.41
N LEU A 208 11.82 -6.66 -21.74
CA LEU A 208 11.06 -5.93 -20.73
C LEU A 208 9.87 -5.13 -21.30
N ARG A 209 9.72 -5.06 -22.63
CA ARG A 209 8.56 -4.40 -23.24
C ARG A 209 7.31 -5.27 -23.08
N GLY A 210 6.19 -4.63 -22.76
CA GLY A 210 4.93 -5.35 -22.64
C GLY A 210 3.92 -4.68 -21.73
N ARG A 211 2.81 -5.38 -21.52
CA ARG A 211 1.75 -4.98 -20.61
C ARG A 211 1.97 -5.70 -19.29
N TYR A 212 2.11 -4.94 -18.22
CA TYR A 212 2.31 -5.47 -16.88
C TYR A 212 1.03 -5.30 -16.06
N VAL A 213 0.80 -6.27 -15.17
CA VAL A 213 -0.24 -6.19 -14.15
C VAL A 213 0.38 -6.60 -12.82
N TYR A 214 0.35 -5.69 -11.86
CA TYR A 214 0.52 -6.02 -10.45
C TYR A 214 -0.83 -6.42 -9.88
N ARG A 215 -0.84 -7.47 -9.07
CA ARG A 215 -1.99 -7.85 -8.27
C ARG A 215 -1.51 -8.28 -6.90
N PHE A 216 -1.98 -7.61 -5.87
CA PHE A 216 -1.77 -8.05 -4.50
C PHE A 216 -3.08 -8.05 -3.72
N THR A 217 -3.13 -8.87 -2.69
CA THR A 217 -4.21 -8.91 -1.70
C THR A 217 -3.65 -8.45 -0.37
N MET A 218 -4.47 -7.70 0.37
CA MET A 218 -4.24 -7.37 1.77
C MET A 218 -5.42 -7.93 2.55
N VAL A 219 -5.17 -8.83 3.50
CA VAL A 219 -6.23 -9.52 4.25
C VAL A 219 -5.92 -9.43 5.74
N ASP A 220 -6.89 -8.97 6.51
CA ASP A 220 -6.81 -8.84 7.96
C ASP A 220 -7.08 -10.16 8.70
N ALA A 221 -6.91 -10.17 10.02
CA ALA A 221 -7.07 -11.37 10.85
C ALA A 221 -8.50 -11.97 10.84
N SER A 222 -9.50 -11.22 10.35
CA SER A 222 -10.87 -11.71 10.17
C SER A 222 -11.13 -12.32 8.79
N GLY A 223 -10.18 -12.18 7.84
CA GLY A 223 -10.34 -12.57 6.45
C GLY A 223 -10.94 -11.49 5.56
N ALA A 224 -11.22 -10.29 6.10
CA ALA A 224 -11.67 -9.14 5.31
C ALA A 224 -10.47 -8.36 4.76
N GLY A 225 -10.66 -7.61 3.69
CA GLY A 225 -9.58 -6.78 3.13
C GLY A 225 -9.82 -6.36 1.70
N TRP A 226 -8.75 -6.31 0.90
CA TRP A 226 -8.79 -5.75 -0.45
C TRP A 226 -7.90 -6.51 -1.42
N THR A 227 -8.37 -6.66 -2.65
CA THR A 227 -7.52 -6.91 -3.81
C THR A 227 -7.19 -5.59 -4.48
N VAL A 228 -5.91 -5.34 -4.72
CA VAL A 228 -5.39 -4.21 -5.47
C VAL A 228 -4.80 -4.72 -6.77
N GLY A 229 -5.29 -4.21 -7.90
CA GLY A 229 -4.75 -4.48 -9.22
C GLY A 229 -4.26 -3.20 -9.88
N ALA A 230 -3.07 -3.19 -10.47
CA ALA A 230 -2.58 -2.04 -11.21
C ALA A 230 -1.99 -2.47 -12.55
N HIS A 231 -2.34 -1.75 -13.62
CA HIS A 231 -1.85 -2.02 -14.97
C HIS A 231 -0.89 -0.91 -15.43
N PHE A 232 0.19 -1.30 -16.09
CA PHE A 232 1.06 -0.38 -16.84
C PHE A 232 1.63 -1.03 -18.10
N VAL A 233 2.27 -0.22 -18.94
CA VAL A 233 2.92 -0.67 -20.17
C VAL A 233 4.34 -0.14 -20.23
N VAL A 234 5.30 -1.01 -20.52
CA VAL A 234 6.68 -0.63 -20.84
C VAL A 234 6.85 -0.60 -22.35
N ARG A 235 7.36 0.53 -22.86
CA ARG A 235 7.57 0.79 -24.30
C ARG A 235 9.05 1.11 -24.58
N PRO A 236 9.48 1.07 -25.86
CA PRO A 236 10.80 1.55 -26.24
C PRO A 236 11.08 2.96 -25.72
#